data_AF-A0A952BZ48-F1
#
_entry.id   AF-A0A952BZ48-F1
#
_cell.length_a   1.000
_cell.length_b   1.000
_cell.length_c   1.000
_cell.angle_alpha   90.00
_cell.angle_beta   90.00
_cell.angle_gamma   90.00
#
_symmetry.space_group_name_H-M   'P 1'
#
loop_
_entity.id
_entity.type
_entity.pdbx_description
1 polymer ?
#
loop_
_entity_poly.entity_id
_entity_poly.type
_entity_poly.pdbx_seq_one_letter_code
_entity_poly.pdbx_strand_id
1 'polypeptide(L)'
;MLFKFPSVIIVSAEEARANVAAALSADEVGRAIRAHVLELATPLAMADRIGACGLMPGDRVGILVKEPRPGPFPTAVMTGGREVHITIGSTAIHSQGKPSLIAGVPDPASQVTPDIDLRLGALGSRVALLPDQCAAFIFDHRSGQWYLAPTGGARVLLDDYSIGHEPLPLSGQHSVRFFTPLDDIATQPAVAQLRVAVERPADGETLRFASGPVEIHVRFGVEIGPYTLRASDNVRVGQLADGLARQAEIALEESAQVIRLRLAKPELTAGELLPGEALYAPRG
;
A
#
# COMPACT_ATOMS: atom_id res chain seq x y z
N MET A 1 -14.92 -31.23 8.05
CA MET A 1 -15.79 -30.18 7.50
C MET A 1 -15.00 -29.46 6.40
N LEU A 2 -15.65 -28.82 5.41
CA LEU A 2 -14.97 -27.98 4.41
C LEU A 2 -15.25 -26.52 4.80
N PHE A 3 -14.23 -25.81 5.28
CA PHE A 3 -14.36 -24.37 5.52
C PHE A 3 -14.17 -23.61 4.21
N LYS A 4 -15.02 -22.61 3.99
CA LYS A 4 -14.86 -21.60 2.94
C LYS A 4 -14.28 -20.36 3.62
N PHE A 5 -12.99 -20.11 3.45
CA PHE A 5 -12.37 -18.88 3.96
C PHE A 5 -12.74 -17.72 3.03
N PRO A 6 -13.36 -16.66 3.54
CA PRO A 6 -13.79 -15.56 2.69
C PRO A 6 -12.61 -14.70 2.19
N SER A 7 -11.42 -14.75 2.80
CA SER A 7 -10.26 -14.00 2.32
C SER A 7 -8.95 -14.53 2.91
N VAL A 8 -8.07 -15.05 2.05
CA VAL A 8 -6.66 -15.25 2.36
C VAL A 8 -5.87 -14.20 1.62
N ILE A 9 -4.92 -13.56 2.30
CA ILE A 9 -4.06 -12.52 1.73
C ILE A 9 -2.60 -12.92 1.84
N ILE A 10 -1.83 -12.50 0.84
CA ILE A 10 -0.37 -12.59 0.88
C ILE A 10 0.16 -11.19 1.18
N VAL A 11 1.07 -11.10 2.14
CA VAL A 11 1.48 -9.83 2.74
C VAL A 11 3.00 -9.72 2.73
N SER A 12 3.51 -8.66 2.11
CA SER A 12 4.88 -8.18 2.37
C SER A 12 4.80 -7.14 3.49
N ALA A 13 5.16 -7.53 4.72
CA ALA A 13 5.02 -6.68 5.90
C ALA A 13 6.32 -5.99 6.33
N GLU A 14 6.18 -4.77 6.81
CA GLU A 14 7.13 -4.08 7.68
C GLU A 14 6.57 -4.05 9.11
N GLU A 15 7.43 -4.07 10.12
CA GLU A 15 7.05 -4.00 11.52
C GLU A 15 7.59 -2.72 12.15
N ALA A 16 6.72 -1.91 12.71
CA ALA A 16 7.09 -0.74 13.48
C ALA A 16 6.80 -0.96 14.97
N ARG A 17 7.66 -0.41 15.80
CA ARG A 17 7.54 -0.45 17.27
C ARG A 17 7.26 0.95 17.80
N ALA A 18 6.30 1.08 18.70
CA ALA A 18 6.00 2.34 19.37
C ALA A 18 5.69 2.12 20.85
N ASN A 19 6.15 3.06 21.65
CA ASN A 19 5.83 3.16 23.08
C ASN A 19 4.59 4.04 23.24
N VAL A 20 3.46 3.44 23.63
CA VAL A 20 2.15 4.07 23.73
C VAL A 20 1.62 4.07 25.16
N ALA A 21 0.74 5.04 25.48
CA ALA A 21 0.00 5.07 26.72
C ALA A 21 -0.89 3.84 26.87
N ALA A 22 -1.00 3.31 28.10
CA ALA A 22 -1.68 2.04 28.40
C ALA A 22 -3.17 2.02 28.01
N ALA A 23 -3.80 3.18 27.92
CA ALA A 23 -5.17 3.36 27.45
C ALA A 23 -5.13 4.06 26.08
N LEU A 24 -5.14 3.28 25.01
CA LEU A 24 -5.58 3.77 23.72
C LEU A 24 -7.06 3.46 23.64
N SER A 25 -7.93 4.47 23.59
CA SER A 25 -9.34 4.18 23.24
C SER A 25 -9.36 3.68 21.79
N ALA A 26 -10.16 2.66 21.45
CA ALA A 26 -10.25 2.24 20.05
C ALA A 26 -10.77 3.34 19.13
N ASP A 27 -11.40 4.37 19.71
CA ASP A 27 -11.78 5.59 19.02
C ASP A 27 -10.55 6.45 18.66
N GLU A 28 -9.47 6.44 19.44
CA GLU A 28 -8.21 7.13 19.10
C GLU A 28 -7.33 6.31 18.15
N VAL A 29 -7.27 4.98 18.30
CA VAL A 29 -6.55 4.12 17.34
C VAL A 29 -7.29 4.06 15.99
N GLY A 30 -8.62 3.94 16.03
CA GLY A 30 -9.49 3.97 14.86
C GLY A 30 -9.58 5.35 14.19
N ARG A 31 -9.35 6.45 14.93
CA ARG A 31 -9.20 7.78 14.33
C ARG A 31 -7.78 8.05 13.80
N ALA A 32 -6.73 7.50 14.42
CA ALA A 32 -5.34 7.62 13.94
C ALA A 32 -5.07 6.79 12.67
N ILE A 33 -5.84 5.72 12.48
CA ILE A 33 -5.74 4.80 11.34
C ILE A 33 -7.04 4.91 10.52
N ARG A 34 -7.35 6.10 10.02
CA ARG A 34 -8.52 6.29 9.14
C ARG A 34 -8.20 5.89 7.70
N ALA A 35 -8.37 4.60 7.43
CA ALA A 35 -8.93 4.05 6.19
C ALA A 35 -9.28 2.56 6.31
N HIS A 36 -8.74 1.83 7.30
CA HIS A 36 -8.91 0.37 7.37
C HIS A 36 -9.20 -0.18 8.76
N VAL A 37 -10.05 -1.20 8.78
CA VAL A 37 -10.44 -2.04 9.92
C VAL A 37 -9.18 -2.62 10.56
N LEU A 38 -8.86 -2.22 11.80
CA LEU A 38 -7.70 -2.77 12.53
C LEU A 38 -7.91 -4.26 12.83
N GLU A 39 -6.94 -5.07 12.45
CA GLU A 39 -6.97 -6.50 12.68
C GLU A 39 -5.92 -6.89 13.71
N LEU A 40 -6.31 -7.70 14.69
CA LEU A 40 -5.40 -8.43 15.55
C LEU A 40 -4.75 -9.55 14.73
N ALA A 41 -3.44 -9.47 14.57
CA ALA A 41 -2.62 -10.50 13.95
C ALA A 41 -2.12 -11.47 15.03
N THR A 42 -2.70 -12.66 15.06
CA THR A 42 -2.25 -13.76 15.91
C THR A 42 -1.44 -14.76 15.07
N PRO A 43 -0.17 -15.05 15.40
CA PRO A 43 0.61 -16.07 14.72
C PRO A 43 -0.05 -17.46 14.78
N LEU A 44 0.01 -18.20 13.68
CA LEU A 44 -0.41 -19.60 13.61
C LEU A 44 0.82 -20.48 13.41
N ALA A 45 0.93 -21.59 14.14
CA ALA A 45 2.05 -22.50 13.96
C ALA A 45 1.88 -23.31 12.67
N MET A 46 2.95 -23.41 11.88
CA MET A 46 2.93 -24.13 10.58
C MET A 46 2.53 -25.61 10.71
N ALA A 47 2.80 -26.21 11.86
CA ALA A 47 2.48 -27.60 12.16
C ALA A 47 1.00 -27.80 12.54
N ASP A 48 0.29 -26.73 12.93
CA ASP A 48 -1.08 -26.82 13.38
C ASP A 48 -2.02 -27.18 12.24
N ARG A 49 -3.10 -27.86 12.61
CA ARG A 49 -4.21 -28.13 11.70
C ARG A 49 -5.13 -26.92 11.69
N ILE A 50 -5.67 -26.58 10.52
CA ILE A 50 -6.60 -25.46 10.36
C ILE A 50 -7.77 -25.56 11.33
N GLY A 51 -8.33 -26.77 11.53
CA GLY A 51 -9.44 -26.97 12.47
C GLY A 51 -9.09 -26.71 13.94
N ALA A 52 -7.81 -26.73 14.31
CA ALA A 52 -7.33 -26.44 15.65
C ALA A 52 -7.01 -24.94 15.87
N CYS A 53 -6.98 -24.13 14.79
CA CYS A 53 -6.56 -22.72 14.85
C CYS A 53 -7.67 -21.77 15.35
N GLY A 54 -8.86 -22.27 15.70
CA GLY A 54 -9.96 -21.46 16.24
C GLY A 54 -10.42 -20.35 15.30
N LEU A 55 -10.41 -20.61 13.99
CA LEU A 55 -10.86 -19.68 12.95
C LEU A 55 -12.39 -19.53 12.99
N MET A 56 -12.85 -18.29 12.96
CA MET A 56 -14.26 -17.91 13.03
C MET A 56 -14.71 -17.25 11.72
N PRO A 57 -16.03 -17.23 11.41
CA PRO A 57 -16.54 -16.42 10.31
C PRO A 57 -16.12 -14.95 10.44
N GLY A 58 -15.54 -14.39 9.37
CA GLY A 58 -15.00 -13.02 9.36
C GLY A 58 -13.50 -12.94 9.63
N ASP A 59 -12.87 -14.02 10.11
CA ASP A 59 -11.40 -14.09 10.16
C ASP A 59 -10.80 -14.17 8.76
N ARG A 60 -9.63 -13.56 8.62
CA ARG A 60 -8.77 -13.69 7.46
C ARG A 60 -7.52 -14.45 7.84
N VAL A 61 -6.90 -15.08 6.85
CA VAL A 61 -5.57 -15.69 7.00
C VAL A 61 -4.60 -14.84 6.20
N GLY A 62 -3.54 -14.37 6.85
CA GLY A 62 -2.45 -13.64 6.22
C GLY A 62 -1.21 -14.53 6.11
N ILE A 63 -0.59 -14.54 4.94
CA ILE A 63 0.71 -15.18 4.72
C ILE A 63 1.76 -14.08 4.61
N LEU A 64 2.59 -13.94 5.63
CA LEU A 64 3.77 -13.07 5.61
C LEU A 64 4.86 -13.80 4.83
N VAL A 65 5.18 -13.32 3.63
CA VAL A 65 6.10 -14.01 2.70
C VAL A 65 7.56 -14.03 3.16
N LYS A 66 7.89 -13.11 4.07
CA LYS A 66 9.20 -12.91 4.70
C LYS A 66 9.01 -12.40 6.11
N GLU A 67 10.06 -12.45 6.92
CA GLU A 67 10.00 -11.86 8.25
C GLU A 67 9.76 -10.35 8.16
N PRO A 68 8.84 -9.78 8.96
CA PRO A 68 8.64 -8.35 9.01
C PRO A 68 9.93 -7.62 9.39
N ARG A 69 10.39 -6.71 8.53
CA ARG A 69 11.59 -5.93 8.82
C ARG A 69 11.23 -4.73 9.69
N PRO A 70 12.09 -4.35 10.67
CA PRO A 70 11.92 -3.11 11.41
C PRO A 70 11.82 -1.92 10.44
N GLY A 71 10.73 -1.17 10.54
CA GLY A 71 10.47 0.03 9.74
C GLY A 71 9.99 1.17 10.64
N PRO A 72 10.09 2.42 10.19
CA PRO A 72 9.44 3.51 10.90
C PRO A 72 7.92 3.26 10.94
N PHE A 73 7.26 3.73 11.99
CA PHE A 73 5.80 3.89 11.92
C PHE A 73 5.52 4.69 10.64
N PRO A 74 4.60 4.22 9.75
CA PRO A 74 4.20 5.04 8.64
C PRO A 74 3.77 6.36 9.23
N THR A 75 4.40 7.43 8.76
CA THR A 75 4.08 8.78 9.20
C THR A 75 2.58 8.87 9.13
N ALA A 76 1.92 9.18 10.26
CA ALA A 76 0.49 9.44 10.26
C ALA A 76 0.24 10.29 9.03
N VAL A 77 -0.61 9.81 8.12
CA VAL A 77 -1.03 10.59 6.95
C VAL A 77 -1.34 11.94 7.55
N MET A 78 -0.52 12.96 7.28
CA MET A 78 -0.72 14.25 7.90
C MET A 78 -2.09 14.66 7.42
N THR A 79 -3.08 14.54 8.30
CA THR A 79 -4.46 14.85 8.00
C THR A 79 -4.49 16.37 7.97
N GLY A 80 -4.24 16.90 6.78
CA GLY A 80 -3.86 18.29 6.52
C GLY A 80 -2.94 18.45 5.29
N GLY A 81 -2.14 17.43 4.97
CA GLY A 81 -1.42 17.33 3.71
C GLY A 81 -2.39 16.95 2.60
N ARG A 82 -2.37 17.69 1.48
CA ARG A 82 -3.18 17.34 0.30
C ARG A 82 -2.75 15.95 -0.18
N GLU A 83 -3.69 15.09 -0.52
CA GLU A 83 -3.40 13.78 -1.11
C GLU A 83 -3.43 13.90 -2.64
N VAL A 84 -2.55 13.19 -3.35
CA VAL A 84 -2.64 13.07 -4.80
C VAL A 84 -3.29 11.73 -5.18
N HIS A 85 -4.37 11.82 -5.94
CA HIS A 85 -5.15 10.74 -6.50
C HIS A 85 -4.88 10.73 -8.00
N ILE A 86 -4.49 9.60 -8.54
CA ILE A 86 -4.05 9.47 -9.92
C ILE A 86 -4.89 8.38 -10.57
N THR A 87 -5.61 8.72 -11.62
CA THR A 87 -6.37 7.77 -12.44
C THR A 87 -5.65 7.55 -13.76
N ILE A 88 -5.42 6.29 -14.11
CA ILE A 88 -4.80 5.86 -15.36
C ILE A 88 -5.63 4.72 -15.98
N GLY A 89 -6.23 4.96 -17.14
CA GLY A 89 -7.20 4.02 -17.72
C GLY A 89 -8.33 3.74 -16.73
N SER A 90 -8.47 2.48 -16.29
CA SER A 90 -9.42 2.03 -15.26
C SER A 90 -8.82 1.90 -13.85
N THR A 91 -7.54 2.24 -13.68
CA THR A 91 -6.81 2.08 -12.41
C THR A 91 -6.77 3.40 -11.66
N ALA A 92 -7.04 3.36 -10.34
CA ALA A 92 -6.85 4.47 -9.43
C ALA A 92 -5.68 4.18 -8.49
N ILE A 93 -4.77 5.15 -8.34
CA ILE A 93 -3.57 5.10 -7.52
C ILE A 93 -3.63 6.30 -6.58
N HIS A 94 -3.33 6.09 -5.31
CA HIS A 94 -3.32 7.15 -4.31
C HIS A 94 -1.90 7.28 -3.74
N SER A 95 -1.49 8.47 -3.32
CA SER A 95 -0.18 8.63 -2.68
C SER A 95 -0.06 7.88 -1.36
N GLN A 96 -1.16 7.71 -0.62
CA GLN A 96 -1.21 6.91 0.61
C GLN A 96 -0.06 7.19 1.59
N GLY A 97 0.33 8.46 1.74
CA GLY A 97 1.41 8.88 2.64
C GLY A 97 2.83 8.77 2.06
N LYS A 98 3.03 8.24 0.84
CA LYS A 98 4.32 8.37 0.15
C LYS A 98 4.58 9.85 -0.16
N PRO A 99 5.77 10.39 0.17
CA PRO A 99 6.13 11.76 -0.18
C PRO A 99 6.52 11.91 -1.65
N SER A 100 6.63 10.80 -2.39
CA SER A 100 6.91 10.81 -3.81
C SER A 100 6.29 9.61 -4.52
N LEU A 101 5.82 9.83 -5.75
CA LEU A 101 5.41 8.78 -6.68
C LEU A 101 6.12 8.97 -8.01
N ILE A 102 6.65 7.91 -8.59
CA ILE A 102 7.32 7.94 -9.89
C ILE A 102 6.40 7.33 -10.95
N ALA A 103 6.19 8.03 -12.06
CA ALA A 103 5.50 7.54 -13.24
C ALA A 103 6.50 7.20 -14.34
N GLY A 104 6.37 6.02 -14.94
CA GLY A 104 7.24 5.56 -16.02
C GLY A 104 6.86 4.18 -16.54
N VAL A 105 7.76 3.56 -17.30
CA VAL A 105 7.55 2.20 -17.85
C VAL A 105 8.50 1.22 -17.19
N PRO A 106 8.02 0.21 -16.44
CA PRO A 106 8.89 -0.73 -15.76
C PRO A 106 9.90 -1.40 -16.70
N ASP A 107 11.20 -1.23 -16.41
CA ASP A 107 12.30 -1.89 -17.11
C ASP A 107 12.94 -2.93 -16.17
N PRO A 108 12.95 -4.23 -16.52
CA PRO A 108 13.60 -5.27 -15.73
C PRO A 108 15.10 -5.06 -15.52
N ALA A 109 15.76 -4.28 -16.37
CA ALA A 109 17.18 -3.94 -16.25
C ALA A 109 17.44 -2.73 -15.33
N SER A 110 16.41 -1.95 -15.00
CA SER A 110 16.52 -0.78 -14.11
C SER A 110 16.40 -1.18 -12.64
N GLN A 111 17.09 -0.42 -11.78
CA GLN A 111 16.92 -0.52 -10.33
C GLN A 111 15.70 0.26 -9.83
N VAL A 112 15.04 1.04 -10.69
CA VAL A 112 13.89 1.87 -10.32
C VAL A 112 12.62 1.27 -10.88
N THR A 113 11.72 0.86 -9.97
CA THR A 113 10.37 0.44 -10.32
C THR A 113 9.42 1.63 -10.14
N PRO A 114 8.77 2.13 -11.20
CA PRO A 114 7.83 3.24 -11.06
C PRO A 114 6.59 2.83 -10.27
N ASP A 115 6.10 3.73 -9.42
CA ASP A 115 4.84 3.57 -8.68
C ASP A 115 3.62 3.59 -9.61
N ILE A 116 3.73 4.30 -10.74
CA ILE A 116 2.67 4.48 -11.73
C ILE A 116 3.17 3.93 -13.06
N ASP A 117 2.68 2.74 -13.43
CA ASP A 117 2.99 2.10 -14.69
C ASP A 117 2.20 2.74 -15.83
N LEU A 118 2.88 3.50 -16.69
CA LEU A 118 2.28 4.21 -17.82
C LEU A 118 1.71 3.28 -18.89
N ARG A 119 2.06 1.99 -18.89
CA ARG A 119 1.46 0.99 -19.81
C ARG A 119 -0.04 0.84 -19.58
N LEU A 120 -0.52 1.09 -18.37
CA LEU A 120 -1.94 1.01 -18.01
C LEU A 120 -2.80 2.11 -18.65
N GLY A 121 -2.17 3.22 -19.08
CA GLY A 121 -2.82 4.37 -19.70
C GLY A 121 -2.32 4.63 -21.12
N ALA A 122 -1.64 3.65 -21.71
CA ALA A 122 -1.06 3.77 -23.03
C ALA A 122 -2.16 3.94 -24.09
N LEU A 123 -1.97 4.93 -24.97
CA LEU A 123 -2.86 5.17 -26.10
C LEU A 123 -2.35 4.49 -27.40
N GLY A 124 -1.40 3.56 -27.27
CA GLY A 124 -0.85 2.79 -28.38
C GLY A 124 0.43 2.03 -28.04
N SER A 125 1.03 1.40 -29.04
CA SER A 125 2.25 0.58 -28.91
C SER A 125 3.52 1.38 -28.57
N ARG A 126 3.46 2.70 -28.66
CA ARG A 126 4.60 3.61 -28.47
C ARG A 126 5.02 3.78 -27.01
N VAL A 127 4.24 3.27 -26.05
CA VAL A 127 4.55 3.37 -24.62
C VAL A 127 5.89 2.74 -24.26
N ALA A 128 6.32 1.70 -24.97
CA ALA A 128 7.63 1.07 -24.77
C ALA A 128 8.84 1.99 -25.09
N LEU A 129 8.60 3.15 -25.72
CA LEU A 129 9.62 4.16 -26.01
C LEU A 129 9.76 5.18 -24.88
N LEU A 130 8.88 5.14 -23.88
CA LEU A 130 9.00 5.98 -22.71
C LEU A 130 10.04 5.37 -21.73
N PRO A 131 10.81 6.22 -21.03
CA PRO A 131 11.77 5.79 -20.03
C PRO A 131 11.10 5.16 -18.79
N ASP A 132 11.91 4.47 -18.01
CA ASP A 132 11.55 3.89 -16.71
C ASP A 132 11.10 4.94 -15.67
N GLN A 133 11.55 6.18 -15.85
CA GLN A 133 11.14 7.34 -15.08
C GLN A 133 10.79 8.48 -16.04
N CYS A 134 9.53 8.88 -16.10
CA CYS A 134 9.04 9.96 -16.96
C CYS A 134 8.67 11.22 -16.17
N ALA A 135 8.11 11.04 -14.97
CA ALA A 135 7.76 12.13 -14.08
C ALA A 135 7.75 11.67 -12.63
N ALA A 136 8.02 12.60 -11.72
CA ALA A 136 7.89 12.41 -10.29
C ALA A 136 6.83 13.38 -9.75
N PHE A 137 5.91 12.84 -8.96
CA PHE A 137 5.03 13.59 -8.09
C PHE A 137 5.72 13.67 -6.74
N ILE A 138 5.93 14.86 -6.20
CA ILE A 138 6.72 15.08 -4.98
C ILE A 138 5.93 15.97 -4.03
N PHE A 139 5.77 15.55 -2.79
CA PHE A 139 5.17 16.33 -1.73
C PHE A 139 6.24 17.12 -0.97
N ASP A 140 6.09 18.44 -0.96
CA ASP A 140 6.90 19.29 -0.11
C ASP A 140 6.21 19.51 1.25
N HIS A 141 6.80 18.94 2.31
CA HIS A 141 6.31 19.08 3.67
C HIS A 141 6.34 20.51 4.21
N ARG A 142 7.21 21.39 3.66
CA ARG A 142 7.29 22.79 4.11
C ARG A 142 6.12 23.61 3.59
N SER A 143 5.77 23.43 2.32
CA SER A 143 4.64 24.14 1.69
C SER A 143 3.31 23.39 1.78
N GLY A 144 3.32 22.10 2.15
CA GLY A 144 2.13 21.25 2.20
C GLY A 144 1.52 20.99 0.83
N GLN A 145 2.36 20.96 -0.21
CA GLN A 145 1.96 21.08 -1.60
C GLN A 145 2.60 19.96 -2.44
N TRP A 146 1.82 19.39 -3.36
CA TRP A 146 2.33 18.47 -4.37
C TRP A 146 2.90 19.21 -5.56
N TYR A 147 3.96 18.65 -6.12
CA TYR A 147 4.63 19.12 -7.33
C TYR A 147 4.76 17.99 -8.34
N LEU A 148 4.72 18.34 -9.62
CA LEU A 148 5.05 17.47 -10.73
C LEU A 148 6.37 17.92 -11.35
N ALA A 149 7.33 17.00 -11.43
CA ALA A 149 8.62 17.24 -12.06
C ALA A 149 8.86 16.20 -13.17
N PRO A 150 9.25 16.60 -14.40
CA PRO A 150 9.63 15.62 -15.41
C PRO A 150 10.95 14.95 -15.05
N THR A 151 11.05 13.66 -15.34
CA THR A 151 12.24 12.84 -15.08
C THR A 151 12.54 11.98 -16.31
N GLY A 152 13.79 11.50 -16.44
CA GLY A 152 14.22 10.58 -17.50
C GLY A 152 14.02 11.00 -18.97
N GLY A 153 13.78 12.28 -19.24
CA GLY A 153 13.85 12.86 -20.59
C GLY A 153 12.56 12.76 -21.42
N ALA A 154 11.50 12.12 -20.91
CA ALA A 154 10.18 12.20 -21.53
C ALA A 154 9.66 13.64 -21.56
N ARG A 155 8.89 14.00 -22.60
CA ARG A 155 8.19 15.29 -22.62
C ARG A 155 6.87 15.13 -21.87
N VAL A 156 6.64 15.99 -20.89
CA VAL A 156 5.48 15.93 -20.01
C VAL A 156 4.68 17.22 -20.15
N LEU A 157 3.37 17.08 -20.31
CA LEU A 157 2.43 18.21 -20.29
C LEU A 157 1.50 18.10 -19.09
N LEU A 158 1.20 19.24 -18.46
CA LEU A 158 0.17 19.41 -17.45
C LEU A 158 -0.88 20.37 -18.00
N ASP A 159 -2.13 19.93 -18.16
CA ASP A 159 -3.23 20.73 -18.73
C ASP A 159 -2.85 21.48 -20.01
N ASP A 160 -2.14 20.77 -20.89
CA ASP A 160 -1.67 21.24 -22.20
C ASP A 160 -0.43 22.15 -22.16
N TYR A 161 0.10 22.47 -20.97
CA TYR A 161 1.35 23.19 -20.79
C TYR A 161 2.54 22.25 -20.70
N SER A 162 3.55 22.46 -21.55
CA SER A 162 4.81 21.71 -21.45
C SER A 162 5.53 22.06 -20.15
N ILE A 163 5.90 21.04 -19.38
CA ILE A 163 6.66 21.21 -18.15
C ILE A 163 8.14 21.28 -18.52
N GLY A 164 8.82 22.31 -18.03
CA GLY A 164 10.28 22.46 -18.16
C GLY A 164 11.02 21.65 -17.08
N HIS A 165 12.24 22.06 -16.73
CA HIS A 165 13.00 21.38 -15.68
C HIS A 165 12.54 21.72 -14.26
N GLU A 166 11.77 22.79 -14.10
CA GLU A 166 11.27 23.22 -12.79
C GLU A 166 10.01 22.45 -12.40
N PRO A 167 9.93 21.92 -11.16
CA PRO A 167 8.72 21.30 -10.66
C PRO A 167 7.53 22.27 -10.63
N LEU A 168 6.38 21.84 -11.12
CA LEU A 168 5.15 22.64 -11.11
C LEU A 168 4.21 22.22 -9.97
N PRO A 169 3.64 23.16 -9.21
CA PRO A 169 2.69 22.83 -8.16
C PRO A 169 1.39 22.27 -8.75
N LEU A 170 0.82 21.26 -8.09
CA LEU A 170 -0.44 20.61 -8.44
C LEU A 170 -1.58 20.99 -7.48
N SER A 171 -2.70 21.48 -8.00
CA SER A 171 -3.86 21.84 -7.18
C SER A 171 -5.17 21.47 -7.85
N GLY A 172 -6.04 20.74 -7.15
CA GLY A 172 -7.29 20.30 -7.74
C GLY A 172 -7.06 19.26 -8.83
N GLN A 173 -7.80 19.33 -9.93
CA GLN A 173 -7.75 18.32 -10.98
C GLN A 173 -6.92 18.78 -12.18
N HIS A 174 -6.09 17.87 -12.69
CA HIS A 174 -5.19 18.08 -13.81
C HIS A 174 -5.14 16.86 -14.72
N SER A 175 -4.79 17.08 -15.98
CA SER A 175 -4.47 16.05 -16.95
C SER A 175 -2.97 16.07 -17.24
N VAL A 176 -2.29 14.96 -17.00
CA VAL A 176 -0.85 14.80 -17.31
C VAL A 176 -0.70 13.93 -18.54
N ARG A 177 -0.02 14.44 -19.57
CA ARG A 177 0.19 13.75 -20.85
C ARG A 177 1.67 13.54 -21.12
N PHE A 178 2.01 12.35 -21.59
CA PHE A 178 3.39 11.93 -21.83
C PHE A 178 3.64 11.74 -23.31
N PHE A 179 4.80 12.19 -23.76
CA PHE A 179 5.27 12.07 -25.13
C PHE A 179 6.72 11.62 -25.14
N THR A 180 7.16 11.02 -26.25
CA THR A 180 8.58 10.70 -26.40
C THR A 180 9.40 11.98 -26.56
N PRO A 181 10.73 11.94 -26.31
CA PRO A 181 11.61 13.10 -26.51
C PRO A 181 11.57 13.68 -27.93
N LEU A 182 11.26 12.84 -28.92
CA LEU A 182 11.29 13.17 -30.35
C LEU A 182 9.93 13.64 -30.89
N ASP A 183 8.88 13.61 -30.05
CA ASP A 183 7.53 13.89 -30.50
C ASP A 183 7.31 15.39 -30.71
N ASP A 184 6.66 15.71 -31.82
CA ASP A 184 6.01 17.01 -31.98
C ASP A 184 4.63 16.97 -31.31
N ILE A 185 4.56 17.62 -30.15
CA ILE A 185 3.37 17.69 -29.29
C ILE A 185 2.17 18.33 -30.02
N ALA A 186 2.41 19.18 -31.02
CA ALA A 186 1.33 19.85 -31.76
C ALA A 186 0.61 18.91 -32.75
N THR A 187 1.30 17.89 -33.24
CA THR A 187 0.82 17.04 -34.35
C THR A 187 0.65 15.58 -33.95
N GLN A 188 1.31 15.12 -32.89
CA GLN A 188 1.26 13.74 -32.44
C GLN A 188 0.36 13.56 -31.21
N PRO A 189 -0.35 12.41 -31.10
CA PRO A 189 -1.09 12.08 -29.90
C PRO A 189 -0.15 11.76 -28.74
N ALA A 190 -0.62 11.99 -27.52
CA ALA A 190 0.08 11.57 -26.32
C ALA A 190 0.26 10.04 -26.30
N VAL A 191 1.41 9.60 -25.81
CA VAL A 191 1.74 8.18 -25.65
C VAL A 191 0.99 7.58 -24.46
N ALA A 192 0.88 8.33 -23.38
CA ALA A 192 0.10 7.96 -22.19
C ALA A 192 -0.54 9.21 -21.56
N GLN A 193 -1.63 8.99 -20.81
CA GLN A 193 -2.32 10.05 -20.09
C GLN A 193 -2.73 9.61 -18.69
N LEU A 194 -2.60 10.52 -17.73
CA LEU A 194 -3.07 10.40 -16.35
C LEU A 194 -4.07 11.53 -16.06
N ARG A 195 -5.04 11.25 -15.21
CA ARG A 195 -5.80 12.29 -14.50
C ARG A 195 -5.28 12.35 -13.08
N VAL A 196 -5.01 13.54 -12.59
CA VAL A 196 -4.43 13.78 -11.28
C VAL A 196 -5.38 14.69 -10.52
N ALA A 197 -5.82 14.29 -9.34
CA ALA A 197 -6.63 15.08 -8.45
C ALA A 197 -5.87 15.25 -7.13
N VAL A 198 -5.61 16.49 -6.75
CA VAL A 198 -5.04 16.86 -5.47
C VAL A 198 -6.20 17.27 -4.57
N GLU A 199 -6.61 16.36 -3.70
CA GLU A 199 -7.72 16.57 -2.78
C GLU A 199 -7.19 16.90 -1.39
N ARG A 200 -7.91 17.76 -0.67
CA ARG A 200 -7.70 17.83 0.77
C ARG A 200 -8.31 16.54 1.35
N PRO A 201 -7.58 15.79 2.18
CA PRO A 201 -8.23 14.74 2.95
C PRO A 201 -9.41 15.35 3.69
N ALA A 202 -10.55 14.66 3.68
CA ALA A 202 -11.70 15.06 4.50
C ALA A 202 -11.21 15.24 5.94
N ASP A 203 -11.52 16.40 6.55
CA ASP A 203 -10.96 16.86 7.83
C ASP A 203 -10.73 15.69 8.80
N GLY A 204 -9.45 15.35 8.98
CA GLY A 204 -8.99 14.43 10.00
C GLY A 204 -8.07 15.19 10.94
N GLU A 205 -8.20 15.01 12.23
CA GLU A 205 -7.20 15.50 13.17
C GLU A 205 -5.91 14.68 12.98
N THR A 206 -4.75 15.33 13.04
CA THR A 206 -3.47 14.60 13.06
C THR A 206 -3.31 13.96 14.43
N LEU A 207 -3.80 12.73 14.56
CA LEU A 207 -3.70 12.00 15.82
C LEU A 207 -2.29 11.46 16.01
N ARG A 208 -1.62 12.02 17.02
CA ARG A 208 -0.38 11.49 17.57
C ARG A 208 -0.76 10.48 18.66
N PHE A 209 -0.17 9.28 18.63
CA PHE A 209 -0.28 8.39 19.79
C PHE A 209 0.27 9.11 21.02
N ALA A 210 -0.49 9.10 22.12
CA ALA A 210 0.04 9.53 23.39
C ALA A 210 1.19 8.57 23.77
N SER A 211 2.40 9.10 23.90
CA SER A 211 3.57 8.32 24.32
C SER A 211 3.36 7.75 25.71
N GLY A 212 3.72 6.49 25.93
CA GLY A 212 3.63 5.87 27.25
C GLY A 212 4.46 4.60 27.37
N PRO A 213 4.33 3.84 28.48
CA PRO A 213 5.29 2.79 28.83
C PRO A 213 5.05 1.44 28.13
N VAL A 214 3.98 1.29 27.34
CA VAL A 214 3.61 0.01 26.72
C VAL A 214 4.15 -0.03 25.30
N GLU A 215 5.02 -0.99 24.98
CA GLU A 215 5.48 -1.23 23.61
C GLU A 215 4.41 -1.99 22.84
N ILE A 216 3.98 -1.44 21.70
CA ILE A 216 3.11 -2.13 20.74
C ILE A 216 3.87 -2.42 19.46
N HIS A 217 3.57 -3.59 18.89
CA HIS A 217 4.04 -4.01 17.58
C HIS A 217 2.92 -3.78 16.57
N VAL A 218 3.20 -2.99 15.54
CA VAL A 218 2.26 -2.74 14.44
C VAL A 218 2.88 -3.19 13.14
N ARG A 219 2.17 -4.05 12.43
CA ARG A 219 2.56 -4.61 11.13
C ARG A 219 1.78 -3.91 10.03
N PHE A 220 2.53 -3.43 9.04
CA PHE A 220 2.00 -2.75 7.87
C PHE A 220 2.36 -3.57 6.64
N GLY A 221 1.39 -3.97 5.84
CA GLY A 221 1.68 -4.88 4.73
C GLY A 221 0.87 -4.65 3.48
N VAL A 222 1.51 -4.79 2.32
CA VAL A 222 0.83 -4.73 1.02
C VAL A 222 0.13 -6.06 0.79
N GLU A 223 -1.18 -6.00 0.56
CA GLU A 223 -2.02 -7.19 0.37
C GLU A 223 -2.09 -7.57 -1.12
N ILE A 224 -1.68 -8.79 -1.44
CA ILE A 224 -1.80 -9.34 -2.78
C ILE A 224 -3.00 -10.27 -2.81
N GLY A 225 -4.07 -9.81 -3.47
CA GLY A 225 -5.25 -10.58 -3.87
C GLY A 225 -6.10 -11.14 -2.71
N PRO A 226 -7.43 -11.08 -2.79
CA PRO A 226 -8.28 -11.91 -1.93
C PRO A 226 -8.40 -13.31 -2.54
N TYR A 227 -7.70 -14.29 -1.96
CA TYR A 227 -7.86 -15.68 -2.34
C TYR A 227 -8.98 -16.33 -1.51
N THR A 228 -9.89 -17.04 -2.17
CA THR A 228 -10.86 -17.90 -1.47
C THR A 228 -10.28 -19.30 -1.38
N LEU A 229 -10.06 -19.80 -0.16
CA LEU A 229 -9.53 -21.14 0.04
C LEU A 229 -10.59 -22.08 0.58
N ARG A 230 -10.66 -23.27 -0.01
CA ARG A 230 -11.45 -24.40 0.49
C ARG A 230 -10.48 -25.47 0.99
N ALA A 231 -10.32 -25.59 2.30
CA ALA A 231 -9.46 -26.59 2.91
C ALA A 231 -10.25 -27.48 3.87
N SER A 232 -9.77 -28.71 4.00
CA SER A 232 -10.18 -29.60 5.09
C SER A 232 -9.56 -29.13 6.40
N ASP A 233 -10.29 -29.32 7.50
CA ASP A 233 -9.82 -29.07 8.87
C ASP A 233 -8.49 -29.76 9.20
N ASN A 234 -8.16 -30.85 8.48
CA ASN A 234 -6.96 -31.66 8.68
C ASN A 234 -5.72 -31.15 7.92
N VAL A 235 -5.87 -30.16 7.04
CA VAL A 235 -4.75 -29.53 6.34
C VAL A 235 -3.90 -28.76 7.35
N ARG A 236 -2.58 -28.87 7.22
CA ARG A 236 -1.65 -28.09 8.04
C ARG A 236 -1.54 -26.66 7.53
N VAL A 237 -1.33 -25.72 8.45
CA VAL A 237 -1.14 -24.30 8.12
C VAL A 237 -0.01 -24.09 7.10
N GLY A 238 1.13 -24.78 7.25
CA GLY A 238 2.23 -24.69 6.28
C GLY A 238 1.86 -25.18 4.87
N GLN A 239 1.06 -26.26 4.77
CA GLN A 239 0.60 -26.77 3.47
C GLN A 239 -0.34 -25.77 2.77
N LEU A 240 -1.14 -25.04 3.55
CA LEU A 240 -1.99 -23.97 3.05
C LEU A 240 -1.16 -22.80 2.52
N ALA A 241 -0.14 -22.38 3.28
CA ALA A 241 0.78 -21.32 2.87
C ALA A 241 1.50 -21.67 1.55
N ASP A 242 2.08 -22.87 1.48
CA ASP A 242 2.78 -23.36 0.28
C ASP A 242 1.87 -23.48 -0.95
N GLY A 243 0.61 -23.89 -0.73
CA GLY A 243 -0.37 -24.01 -1.81
C GLY A 243 -0.74 -22.66 -2.42
N LEU A 244 -0.99 -21.68 -1.55
CA LEU A 244 -1.35 -20.32 -1.96
C LEU A 244 -0.19 -19.55 -2.57
N ALA A 245 0.99 -19.66 -1.99
CA ALA A 245 2.19 -19.02 -2.53
C ALA A 245 2.49 -19.53 -3.95
N ARG A 246 2.37 -20.85 -4.18
CA ARG A 246 2.47 -21.43 -5.53
C ARG A 246 1.39 -20.90 -6.48
N GLN A 247 0.15 -20.79 -6.03
CA GLN A 247 -0.94 -20.25 -6.85
C GLN A 247 -0.73 -18.76 -7.20
N ALA A 248 -0.14 -18.00 -6.30
CA ALA A 248 0.16 -16.59 -6.49
C ALA A 248 1.49 -16.33 -7.21
N GLU A 249 2.22 -17.39 -7.58
CA GLU A 249 3.57 -17.30 -8.16
C GLU A 249 4.56 -16.54 -7.27
N ILE A 250 4.42 -16.68 -5.95
CA ILE A 250 5.26 -16.04 -4.94
C ILE A 250 6.13 -17.10 -4.24
N ALA A 251 7.43 -16.83 -4.13
CA ALA A 251 8.32 -17.64 -3.32
C ALA A 251 8.19 -17.28 -1.83
N LEU A 252 8.02 -18.29 -0.98
CA LEU A 252 8.08 -18.12 0.49
C LEU A 252 9.53 -18.21 0.96
N GLU A 253 9.95 -17.28 1.80
CA GLU A 253 11.22 -17.38 2.52
C GLU A 253 11.09 -18.41 3.67
N GLU A 254 12.21 -18.95 4.16
CA GLU A 254 12.22 -19.85 5.33
C GLU A 254 11.61 -19.20 6.58
N SER A 255 11.68 -17.87 6.66
CA SER A 255 11.12 -17.07 7.74
C SER A 255 9.65 -16.68 7.52
N ALA A 256 8.97 -17.24 6.51
CA ALA A 256 7.58 -16.95 6.25
C ALA A 256 6.71 -17.32 7.47
N GLN A 257 5.69 -16.51 7.75
CA GLN A 257 4.78 -16.71 8.87
C GLN A 257 3.34 -16.73 8.37
N VAL A 258 2.48 -17.53 9.02
CA VAL A 258 1.04 -17.41 8.83
C VAL A 258 0.45 -16.74 10.05
N ILE A 259 -0.43 -15.79 9.81
CA ILE A 259 -1.16 -15.07 10.84
C ILE A 259 -2.65 -15.23 10.62
N ARG A 260 -3.41 -15.36 11.71
CA ARG A 260 -4.84 -15.11 11.71
C ARG A 260 -5.04 -13.61 11.91
N LEU A 261 -5.87 -13.02 11.07
CA LEU A 261 -6.28 -11.63 11.14
C LEU A 261 -7.74 -11.60 11.55
N ARG A 262 -8.03 -10.92 12.65
CA ARG A 262 -9.39 -10.75 13.19
C ARG A 262 -9.60 -9.30 13.55
N LEU A 263 -10.75 -8.73 13.17
CA LEU A 263 -11.12 -7.38 13.59
C LEU A 263 -10.96 -7.21 15.11
N ALA A 264 -10.13 -6.25 15.51
CA ALA A 264 -9.92 -5.89 16.90
C ALA A 264 -11.24 -5.41 17.52
N LYS A 265 -11.49 -5.78 18.79
CA LYS A 265 -12.66 -5.27 19.51
C LYS A 265 -12.51 -3.76 19.76
N PRO A 266 -13.60 -2.98 19.74
CA PRO A 266 -13.57 -1.54 20.07
C PRO A 266 -13.08 -1.20 21.48
N GLU A 267 -12.86 -2.19 22.33
CA GLU A 267 -12.42 -2.01 23.72
C GLU A 267 -11.01 -2.55 23.94
N LEU A 268 -10.36 -3.09 22.90
CA LEU A 268 -9.02 -3.68 23.00
C LEU A 268 -8.01 -2.60 23.39
N THR A 269 -7.33 -2.80 24.52
CA THR A 269 -6.27 -1.91 24.99
C THR A 269 -4.89 -2.49 24.66
N ALA A 270 -3.88 -1.62 24.54
CA ALA A 270 -2.50 -2.04 24.23
C ALA A 270 -1.93 -3.06 25.23
N GLY A 271 -2.34 -2.96 26.51
CA GLY A 271 -1.90 -3.88 27.57
C GLY A 271 -2.55 -5.26 27.54
N GLU A 272 -3.54 -5.49 26.67
CA GLU A 272 -4.25 -6.77 26.55
C GLU A 272 -3.71 -7.67 25.43
N LEU A 273 -2.74 -7.18 24.63
CA LEU A 273 -2.11 -7.96 23.58
C LEU A 273 -1.30 -9.13 24.18
N LEU A 274 -1.52 -10.33 23.68
CA LEU A 274 -0.75 -11.50 24.11
C LEU A 274 0.68 -11.45 23.52
N PRO A 275 1.65 -12.15 24.15
CA PRO A 275 2.99 -12.27 23.58
C PRO A 275 2.96 -12.79 22.12
N GLY A 276 3.55 -12.01 21.22
CA GLY A 276 3.61 -12.33 19.78
C GLY A 276 2.40 -11.87 18.96
N GLU A 277 1.36 -11.32 19.59
CA GLU A 277 0.30 -10.62 18.85
C GLU A 277 0.76 -9.24 18.41
N ALA A 278 0.30 -8.84 17.24
CA ALA A 278 0.55 -7.52 16.70
C ALA A 278 -0.75 -6.92 16.17
N LEU A 279 -0.82 -5.60 16.13
CA LEU A 279 -1.85 -4.93 15.33
C LEU A 279 -1.42 -5.00 13.87
N TYR A 280 -2.35 -5.29 12.98
CA TYR A 280 -2.14 -5.28 11.54
C TYR A 280 -3.01 -4.20 10.90
N ALA A 281 -2.38 -3.47 9.99
CA ALA A 281 -3.05 -2.54 9.09
C ALA A 281 -2.57 -2.81 7.65
N PRO A 282 -3.49 -2.97 6.68
CA PRO A 282 -3.10 -3.04 5.28
C PRO A 282 -2.46 -1.72 4.83
N ARG A 283 -1.39 -1.82 4.04
CA ARG A 283 -0.93 -0.76 3.14
C ARG A 283 -1.64 -0.97 1.81
N GLY A 284 -2.49 -0.03 1.43
CA GLY A 284 -3.13 -0.04 0.11
C GLY A 284 -2.17 0.34 -1.00
#